data_AF-A0A2I4AMS8-F1
#
_entry.id   AF-A0A2I4AMS8-F1
#
_cell.length_a   1.000
_cell.length_b   1.000
_cell.length_c   1.000
_cell.angle_alpha   90.00
_cell.angle_beta   90.00
_cell.angle_gamma   90.00
#
_symmetry.space_group_name_H-M   'P 1'
#
loop_
_entity.id
_entity.type
_entity.pdbx_description
1 polymer ?
#
loop_
_entity_poly.entity_id
_entity_poly.type
_entity_poly.pdbx_seq_one_letter_code
_entity_poly.pdbx_strand_id
1 'polypeptide(L)'
;MARRTALHCGLAFVFLCLHLVSGDVSYSVLEEMKRGSVIGNIAKDLSLDLGTLSARKARIDTEDSSVKYCGVNLNTGELIVQQRIDREALCAKRVSCVVKQELVLENPLEVHRINIHVQDTNDNSPQFKEDSVKIEIRESAVKGATFLLNEAHDADIGDNAVRSYSLQQNDHFKLNVKTKGAGRKYSELVLDKKLDREETKEIVLLVTALD
;
A
#
# COMPACT_ATOMS: atom_id res chain seq x y z
N MET A 1 -36.90 37.21 -70.15
CA MET A 1 -36.08 37.46 -68.95
C MET A 1 -36.46 36.41 -67.90
N ALA A 2 -35.73 35.31 -67.80
CA ALA A 2 -36.03 34.21 -66.87
C ALA A 2 -34.77 33.89 -66.06
N ARG A 3 -34.78 34.21 -64.76
CA ARG A 3 -33.69 33.90 -63.82
C ARG A 3 -33.82 32.44 -63.37
N ARG A 4 -32.85 31.60 -63.73
CA ARG A 4 -32.66 30.28 -63.12
C ARG A 4 -31.93 30.47 -61.79
N THR A 5 -32.61 30.20 -60.68
CA THR A 5 -31.97 30.06 -59.36
C THR A 5 -31.39 28.66 -59.25
N ALA A 6 -30.06 28.56 -59.15
CA ALA A 6 -29.37 27.31 -58.84
C ALA A 6 -29.38 27.10 -57.32
N LEU A 7 -29.93 25.96 -56.89
CA LEU A 7 -29.94 25.54 -55.49
C LEU A 7 -28.65 24.76 -55.21
N HIS A 8 -27.72 25.33 -54.47
CA HIS A 8 -26.53 24.62 -54.00
C HIS A 8 -26.87 23.82 -52.74
N CYS A 9 -26.88 22.50 -52.88
CA CYS A 9 -27.01 21.57 -51.76
C CYS A 9 -25.61 21.30 -51.19
N GLY A 10 -25.26 21.97 -50.10
CA GLY A 10 -24.03 21.71 -49.35
C GLY A 10 -24.22 20.52 -48.41
N LEU A 11 -23.55 19.41 -48.67
CA LEU A 11 -23.44 18.28 -47.74
C LEU A 11 -22.39 18.61 -46.68
N ALA A 12 -22.84 18.95 -45.47
CA ALA A 12 -21.98 19.06 -44.31
C ALA A 12 -21.73 17.66 -43.73
N PHE A 13 -20.51 17.13 -43.93
CA PHE A 13 -20.05 15.94 -43.22
C PHE A 13 -19.72 16.32 -41.77
N VAL A 14 -20.63 16.01 -40.86
CA VAL A 14 -20.35 16.06 -39.42
C VAL A 14 -19.52 14.83 -39.08
N PHE A 15 -18.21 15.01 -38.94
CA PHE A 15 -17.33 14.01 -38.36
C PHE A 15 -17.63 13.93 -36.86
N LEU A 16 -18.43 12.94 -36.47
CA LEU A 16 -18.62 12.58 -35.07
C LEU A 16 -17.34 11.85 -34.62
N CYS A 17 -16.41 12.56 -33.98
CA CYS A 17 -15.31 11.93 -33.27
C CYS A 17 -15.90 11.15 -32.09
N LEU A 18 -16.16 9.87 -32.29
CA LEU A 18 -16.44 8.93 -31.21
C LEU A 18 -15.13 8.76 -30.41
N HIS A 19 -14.98 9.56 -29.36
CA HIS A 19 -14.03 9.23 -28.31
C HIS A 19 -14.53 7.95 -27.64
N LEU A 20 -13.96 6.80 -27.99
CA LEU A 20 -14.03 5.60 -27.20
C LEU A 20 -13.33 5.89 -25.86
N VAL A 21 -14.08 6.40 -24.89
CA VAL A 21 -13.65 6.44 -23.50
C VAL A 21 -13.71 5.00 -23.01
N SER A 22 -12.61 4.28 -23.12
CA SER A 22 -12.39 3.05 -22.38
C SER A 22 -12.01 3.49 -20.96
N GLY A 23 -13.02 3.58 -20.08
CA GLY A 23 -12.81 3.99 -18.70
C GLY A 23 -12.32 2.81 -17.87
N ASP A 24 -11.10 2.87 -17.38
CA ASP A 24 -10.62 1.96 -16.35
C ASP A 24 -11.43 2.18 -15.06
N VAL A 25 -11.93 1.11 -14.45
CA VAL A 25 -12.63 1.19 -13.15
C VAL A 25 -11.61 1.06 -12.04
N SER A 26 -11.69 1.91 -11.02
CA SER A 26 -10.73 1.91 -9.91
C SER A 26 -11.42 1.72 -8.57
N TYR A 27 -10.89 0.82 -7.75
CA TYR A 27 -11.35 0.56 -6.39
C TYR A 27 -10.21 0.70 -5.39
N SER A 28 -10.54 0.87 -4.11
CA SER A 28 -9.58 0.76 -3.01
C SER A 28 -10.04 -0.34 -2.07
N VAL A 29 -9.09 -1.13 -1.56
CA VAL A 29 -9.35 -2.21 -0.60
C VAL A 29 -8.23 -2.23 0.42
N LEU A 30 -8.56 -2.45 1.69
CA LEU A 30 -7.55 -2.79 2.69
C LEU A 30 -6.91 -4.13 2.33
N GLU A 31 -5.64 -4.30 2.63
CA GLU A 31 -5.05 -5.63 2.61
C GLU A 31 -5.65 -6.54 3.70
N GLU A 32 -5.29 -7.82 3.67
CA GLU A 32 -5.69 -8.81 4.68
C GLU A 32 -7.21 -9.00 4.87
N MET A 33 -8.00 -8.44 3.96
CA MET A 33 -9.44 -8.64 3.94
C MET A 33 -9.79 -10.12 3.73
N LYS A 34 -10.82 -10.58 4.44
CA LYS A 34 -11.31 -11.95 4.35
C LYS A 34 -11.82 -12.25 2.94
N ARG A 35 -11.64 -13.50 2.51
CA ARG A 35 -12.27 -13.99 1.28
C ARG A 35 -13.79 -13.80 1.34
N GLY A 36 -14.36 -13.23 0.29
CA GLY A 36 -15.77 -12.86 0.18
C GLY A 36 -16.08 -11.42 0.62
N SER A 37 -15.13 -10.69 1.19
CA SER A 37 -15.30 -9.26 1.48
C SER A 37 -15.59 -8.47 0.21
N VAL A 38 -16.53 -7.53 0.28
CA VAL A 38 -16.94 -6.70 -0.86
C VAL A 38 -15.93 -5.56 -1.05
N ILE A 39 -15.44 -5.42 -2.28
CA ILE A 39 -14.54 -4.34 -2.74
C ILE A 39 -15.37 -3.17 -3.30
N GLY A 40 -16.42 -3.48 -4.06
CA GLY A 40 -17.28 -2.50 -4.73
C GLY A 40 -18.35 -3.16 -5.59
N ASN A 41 -19.20 -2.38 -6.25
CA ASN A 41 -20.25 -2.93 -7.13
C ASN A 41 -19.96 -2.58 -8.60
N ILE A 42 -19.26 -3.48 -9.28
CA ILE A 42 -18.81 -3.27 -10.66
C ILE A 42 -19.95 -3.26 -11.68
N ALA A 43 -21.04 -3.98 -11.42
CA ALA A 43 -22.21 -3.94 -12.29
C ALA A 43 -22.83 -2.55 -12.31
N LYS A 44 -23.02 -1.95 -11.13
CA LYS A 44 -23.55 -0.59 -10.99
C LYS A 44 -22.62 0.43 -11.65
N ASP A 45 -21.32 0.34 -11.40
CA ASP A 45 -20.35 1.34 -11.88
C ASP A 45 -20.19 1.30 -13.42
N LEU A 46 -20.32 0.12 -14.02
CA LEU A 46 -20.34 -0.06 -15.48
C LEU A 46 -21.75 0.01 -16.10
N SER A 47 -22.79 0.28 -15.29
CA SER A 47 -24.19 0.26 -15.72
C SER A 47 -24.62 -1.04 -16.42
N LEU A 48 -24.07 -2.18 -15.98
CA LEU A 48 -24.41 -3.52 -16.44
C LEU A 48 -25.56 -4.09 -15.61
N ASP A 49 -26.55 -4.69 -16.27
CA ASP A 49 -27.59 -5.43 -15.57
C ASP A 49 -27.09 -6.82 -15.11
N LEU A 50 -27.65 -7.30 -14.00
CA LEU A 50 -27.25 -8.57 -13.38
C LEU A 50 -27.52 -9.79 -14.29
N GLY A 51 -28.56 -9.71 -15.13
CA GLY A 51 -28.88 -10.73 -16.11
C GLY A 51 -27.79 -10.85 -17.17
N THR A 52 -27.28 -9.72 -17.66
CA THR A 52 -26.18 -9.62 -18.62
C THR A 52 -24.90 -10.22 -18.07
N LEU A 53 -24.57 -10.01 -16.79
CA LEU A 53 -23.39 -10.63 -16.18
C LEU A 53 -23.43 -12.15 -16.31
N SER A 54 -24.56 -12.76 -15.96
CA SER A 54 -24.72 -14.22 -16.05
C SER A 54 -24.80 -14.69 -17.50
N ALA A 55 -25.61 -14.02 -18.34
CA ALA A 55 -25.83 -14.39 -19.74
C ALA A 55 -24.55 -14.29 -20.58
N ARG A 56 -23.70 -13.30 -20.30
CA ARG A 56 -22.41 -13.09 -20.98
C ARG A 56 -21.23 -13.69 -20.22
N LYS A 57 -21.47 -14.59 -19.27
CA LYS A 57 -20.44 -15.33 -18.51
C LYS A 57 -19.34 -14.42 -17.96
N ALA A 58 -19.74 -13.32 -17.34
CA ALA A 58 -18.84 -12.35 -16.76
C ALA A 58 -17.87 -13.05 -15.79
N ARG A 59 -16.58 -12.74 -15.93
CA ARG A 59 -15.54 -13.28 -15.06
C ARG A 59 -14.43 -12.28 -14.86
N ILE A 60 -13.67 -12.47 -13.79
CA ILE A 60 -12.41 -11.77 -13.59
C ILE A 60 -11.28 -12.59 -14.24
N ASP A 61 -10.48 -11.90 -15.04
CA ASP A 61 -9.23 -12.39 -15.60
C ASP A 61 -8.06 -11.48 -15.22
N THR A 62 -6.86 -11.93 -15.54
CA THR A 62 -5.61 -11.25 -15.21
C THR A 62 -4.79 -11.08 -16.49
N GLU A 63 -4.26 -9.87 -16.68
CA GLU A 63 -3.39 -9.55 -17.83
C GLU A 63 -1.98 -10.16 -17.64
N ASP A 64 -1.39 -9.96 -16.45
CA ASP A 64 0.05 -10.22 -16.20
C ASP A 64 0.35 -11.22 -15.08
N SER A 65 -0.63 -11.56 -14.24
CA SER A 65 -0.45 -12.42 -13.05
C SER A 65 -1.22 -13.73 -13.20
N SER A 66 -0.76 -14.81 -12.59
CA SER A 66 -1.54 -16.06 -12.53
C SER A 66 -2.59 -16.06 -11.41
N VAL A 67 -2.60 -15.04 -10.55
CA VAL A 67 -3.42 -14.98 -9.33
C VAL A 67 -4.59 -14.01 -9.50
N LYS A 68 -5.80 -14.53 -9.35
CA LYS A 68 -7.05 -13.77 -9.33
C LYS A 68 -7.36 -13.33 -7.90
N TYR A 69 -6.99 -12.10 -7.57
CA TYR A 69 -7.19 -11.54 -6.23
C TYR A 69 -8.65 -11.18 -5.96
N CYS A 70 -9.44 -10.91 -7.00
CA CYS A 70 -10.86 -10.66 -6.87
C CYS A 70 -11.71 -11.56 -7.77
N GLY A 71 -12.99 -11.63 -7.46
CA GLY A 71 -14.02 -12.29 -8.25
C GLY A 71 -15.25 -11.40 -8.36
N VAL A 72 -16.14 -11.71 -9.28
CA VAL A 72 -17.44 -11.02 -9.41
C VAL A 72 -18.55 -11.95 -8.94
N ASN A 73 -19.41 -11.47 -8.05
CA ASN A 73 -20.64 -12.14 -7.69
C ASN A 73 -21.71 -11.82 -8.75
N LEU A 74 -22.07 -12.80 -9.56
CA LEU A 74 -23.00 -12.62 -10.69
C LEU A 74 -24.43 -12.29 -10.26
N ASN A 75 -24.80 -12.59 -9.02
CA ASN A 75 -26.15 -12.32 -8.49
C ASN A 75 -26.29 -10.90 -7.93
N THR A 76 -25.20 -10.28 -7.49
CA THR A 76 -25.22 -8.96 -6.83
C THR A 76 -24.47 -7.89 -7.62
N GLY A 77 -23.61 -8.30 -8.56
CA GLY A 77 -22.73 -7.39 -9.29
C GLY A 77 -21.52 -6.91 -8.48
N GLU A 78 -21.30 -7.48 -7.30
CA GLU A 78 -20.22 -7.09 -6.40
C GLU A 78 -18.89 -7.71 -6.81
N LEU A 79 -17.85 -6.88 -6.80
CA LEU A 79 -16.47 -7.34 -6.81
C LEU A 79 -16.10 -7.75 -5.39
N ILE A 80 -15.62 -8.97 -5.22
CA ILE A 80 -15.29 -9.57 -3.92
C ILE A 80 -13.85 -10.05 -3.86
N VAL A 81 -13.26 -10.03 -2.67
CA VAL A 81 -11.93 -10.59 -2.43
C VAL A 81 -11.99 -12.12 -2.61
N GLN A 82 -11.16 -12.65 -3.51
CA GLN A 82 -11.10 -14.07 -3.81
C GLN A 82 -9.87 -14.75 -3.21
N GLN A 83 -8.77 -14.02 -3.10
CA GLN A 83 -7.52 -14.44 -2.47
C GLN A 83 -7.02 -13.38 -1.51
N ARG A 84 -6.24 -13.81 -0.51
CA ARG A 84 -5.57 -12.89 0.42
C ARG A 84 -4.70 -11.92 -0.39
N ILE A 85 -4.87 -10.63 -0.13
CA ILE A 85 -4.07 -9.55 -0.69
C ILE A 85 -3.12 -9.14 0.43
N ASP A 86 -1.84 -9.41 0.24
CA ASP A 86 -0.73 -9.05 1.13
C ASP A 86 0.09 -7.97 0.38
N ARG A 87 0.06 -6.74 0.88
CA ARG A 87 0.64 -5.58 0.20
C ARG A 87 2.15 -5.62 0.25
N GLU A 88 2.74 -6.11 1.34
CA GLU A 88 4.19 -6.27 1.54
C GLU A 88 4.74 -7.25 0.50
N ALA A 89 4.07 -8.36 0.26
CA ALA A 89 4.46 -9.35 -0.74
C ALA A 89 4.31 -8.82 -2.19
N LEU A 90 3.29 -8.01 -2.46
CA LEU A 90 3.01 -7.48 -3.80
C LEU A 90 3.90 -6.29 -4.17
N CYS A 91 4.13 -5.40 -3.22
CA CYS A 91 4.62 -4.04 -3.48
C CYS A 91 5.79 -3.63 -2.58
N ALA A 92 6.16 -4.45 -1.59
CA ALA A 92 7.22 -4.18 -0.63
C ALA A 92 7.07 -2.78 -0.03
N LYS A 93 8.11 -1.94 -0.10
CA LYS A 93 8.11 -0.57 0.44
C LYS A 93 7.61 0.51 -0.53
N ARG A 94 6.94 0.14 -1.62
CA ARG A 94 6.39 1.13 -2.56
C ARG A 94 5.14 1.80 -1.99
N VAL A 95 5.09 3.13 -2.08
CA VAL A 95 3.94 3.94 -1.61
C VAL A 95 2.66 3.63 -2.39
N SER A 96 2.78 3.28 -3.67
CA SER A 96 1.64 2.90 -4.51
C SER A 96 1.65 1.40 -4.75
N CYS A 97 0.53 0.74 -4.44
CA CYS A 97 0.29 -0.66 -4.70
C CYS A 97 -1.02 -0.82 -5.47
N VAL A 98 -0.93 -1.27 -6.73
CA VAL A 98 -2.09 -1.43 -7.61
C VAL A 98 -2.08 -2.81 -8.24
N VAL A 99 -3.14 -3.58 -7.99
CA VAL A 99 -3.39 -4.86 -8.63
C VAL A 99 -4.30 -4.64 -9.83
N LYS A 100 -3.85 -5.05 -11.01
CA LYS A 100 -4.62 -4.94 -12.26
C LYS A 100 -5.34 -6.25 -12.55
N GLN A 101 -6.64 -6.17 -12.80
CA GLN A 101 -7.49 -7.28 -13.21
C GLN A 101 -8.46 -6.81 -14.29
N GLU A 102 -9.11 -7.75 -14.96
CA GLU A 102 -10.02 -7.45 -16.07
C GLU A 102 -11.37 -8.12 -15.84
N LEU A 103 -12.46 -7.37 -16.01
CA LEU A 103 -13.79 -7.96 -16.18
C LEU A 103 -13.95 -8.31 -17.67
N VAL A 104 -14.15 -9.59 -17.95
CA VAL A 104 -14.39 -10.11 -19.30
C VAL A 104 -15.84 -10.53 -19.43
N LEU A 105 -16.55 -9.99 -20.42
CA LEU A 105 -17.86 -10.45 -20.87
C LEU A 105 -17.73 -11.08 -22.27
N GLU A 106 -18.43 -12.19 -22.50
CA GLU A 106 -18.41 -12.92 -23.77
C GLU A 106 -19.60 -12.57 -24.67
N ASN A 107 -19.41 -12.80 -25.98
CA ASN A 107 -20.45 -12.75 -27.02
C ASN A 107 -21.34 -11.49 -27.02
N PRO A 108 -20.81 -10.32 -27.45
CA PRO A 108 -19.46 -10.08 -27.98
C PRO A 108 -18.40 -9.98 -26.87
N LEU A 109 -17.12 -10.13 -27.23
CA LEU A 109 -16.04 -9.94 -26.26
C LEU A 109 -15.97 -8.47 -25.85
N GLU A 110 -16.04 -8.22 -24.56
CA GLU A 110 -15.90 -6.89 -23.95
C GLU A 110 -15.03 -7.02 -22.70
N VAL A 111 -14.08 -6.10 -22.54
CA VAL A 111 -13.08 -6.13 -21.48
C VAL A 111 -13.03 -4.77 -20.80
N HIS A 112 -13.21 -4.77 -19.49
CA HIS A 112 -13.04 -3.59 -18.65
C HIS A 112 -11.85 -3.79 -17.72
N ARG A 113 -10.90 -2.86 -17.76
CA ARG A 113 -9.75 -2.86 -16.84
C ARG A 113 -10.20 -2.42 -15.46
N ILE A 114 -9.67 -3.10 -14.45
CA ILE A 114 -9.92 -2.86 -13.04
C ILE A 114 -8.58 -2.61 -12.36
N ASN A 115 -8.43 -1.43 -11.78
CA ASN A 115 -7.30 -1.06 -10.94
C ASN A 115 -7.73 -1.14 -9.48
N ILE A 116 -7.13 -2.05 -8.71
CA ILE A 116 -7.39 -2.20 -7.28
C ILE A 116 -6.22 -1.59 -6.51
N HIS A 117 -6.45 -0.45 -5.89
CA HIS A 117 -5.51 0.19 -4.98
C HIS A 117 -5.54 -0.54 -3.64
N VAL A 118 -4.41 -1.17 -3.29
CA VAL A 118 -4.25 -1.88 -2.01
C VAL A 118 -3.80 -0.88 -0.97
N GLN A 119 -4.58 -0.76 0.10
CA GLN A 119 -4.31 0.12 1.23
C GLN A 119 -3.65 -0.67 2.35
N ASP A 120 -2.57 -0.09 2.86
CA ASP A 120 -1.76 -0.63 3.96
C ASP A 120 -2.58 -0.72 5.25
N THR A 121 -2.45 -1.84 5.95
CA THR A 121 -2.97 -2.03 7.32
C THR A 121 -1.78 -2.30 8.24
N ASN A 122 -1.86 -1.86 9.50
CA ASN A 122 -0.82 -2.19 10.48
C ASN A 122 -0.97 -3.65 10.94
N ASP A 123 -0.38 -4.58 10.18
CA ASP A 123 -0.34 -6.01 10.49
C ASP A 123 1.09 -6.55 10.70
N ASN A 124 2.10 -5.71 10.52
CA ASN A 124 3.47 -5.99 10.92
C ASN A 124 3.82 -5.22 12.20
N SER A 125 5.02 -5.43 12.72
CA SER A 125 5.49 -4.67 13.89
C SER A 125 6.97 -4.40 13.73
N PRO A 126 7.50 -3.35 14.38
CA PRO A 126 8.91 -3.02 14.28
C PRO A 126 9.80 -4.16 14.81
N GLN A 127 10.74 -4.62 13.98
CA GLN A 127 11.69 -5.68 14.33
C GLN A 127 13.13 -5.19 14.27
N PHE A 128 13.91 -5.50 15.29
CA PHE A 128 15.36 -5.36 15.23
C PHE A 128 15.97 -6.59 14.55
N LYS A 129 17.10 -6.39 13.87
CA LYS A 129 17.85 -7.50 13.25
C LYS A 129 18.39 -8.50 14.26
N GLU A 130 18.72 -8.02 15.46
CA GLU A 130 19.30 -8.78 16.56
C GLU A 130 18.50 -8.48 17.83
N ASP A 131 18.16 -9.50 18.61
CA ASP A 131 17.38 -9.37 19.85
C ASP A 131 18.16 -8.67 20.99
N SER A 132 19.49 -8.66 20.90
CA SER A 132 20.36 -8.00 21.86
C SER A 132 21.62 -7.48 21.18
N VAL A 133 22.12 -6.33 21.65
CA VAL A 133 23.37 -5.73 21.19
C VAL A 133 24.27 -5.46 22.39
N LYS A 134 25.54 -5.87 22.29
CA LYS A 134 26.56 -5.56 23.31
C LYS A 134 27.38 -4.36 22.86
N ILE A 135 27.38 -3.31 23.68
CA ILE A 135 28.16 -2.09 23.45
C ILE A 135 29.18 -1.96 24.58
N GLU A 136 30.47 -1.93 24.23
CA GLU A 136 31.55 -1.75 25.20
C GLU A 136 31.88 -0.27 25.36
N ILE A 137 31.69 0.25 26.57
CA ILE A 137 31.87 1.68 26.87
C ILE A 137 32.91 1.81 27.98
N ARG A 138 33.94 2.64 27.76
CA ARG A 138 34.93 2.96 28.80
C ARG A 138 34.27 3.84 29.86
N GLU A 139 34.57 3.58 31.14
CA GLU A 139 34.05 4.40 32.24
C GLU A 139 34.49 5.87 32.17
N SER A 140 35.64 6.12 31.53
CA SER A 140 36.16 7.45 31.23
C SER A 140 35.42 8.19 30.10
N ALA A 141 34.37 7.60 29.53
CA ALA A 141 33.52 8.25 28.53
C ALA A 141 32.92 9.54 29.10
N VAL A 142 32.99 10.60 28.29
CA VAL A 142 32.47 11.91 28.67
C VAL A 142 30.95 11.94 28.61
N LYS A 143 30.32 12.68 29.53
CA LYS A 143 28.88 12.99 29.43
C LYS A 143 28.59 13.62 28.06
N GLY A 144 27.55 13.14 27.40
CA GLY A 144 27.16 13.52 26.04
C GLY A 144 27.76 12.63 24.95
N ALA A 145 28.64 11.68 25.27
CA ALA A 145 29.07 10.66 24.32
C ALA A 145 27.87 9.89 23.76
N THR A 146 27.89 9.61 22.45
CA THR A 146 26.79 8.95 21.73
C THR A 146 27.20 7.59 21.19
N PHE A 147 26.27 6.65 21.22
CA PHE A 147 26.47 5.27 20.74
C PHE A 147 25.28 4.91 19.85
N LEU A 148 25.56 4.63 18.58
CA LEU A 148 24.53 4.30 17.60
C LEU A 148 23.88 2.95 17.94
N LEU A 149 22.55 2.90 17.89
CA LEU A 149 21.78 1.68 18.04
C LEU A 149 21.36 1.13 16.67
N ASN A 150 21.11 -0.17 16.63
CA ASN A 150 20.55 -0.82 15.46
C ASN A 150 19.17 -0.23 15.14
N GLU A 151 18.89 -0.04 13.85
CA GLU A 151 17.58 0.42 13.38
C GLU A 151 16.58 -0.74 13.46
N ALA A 152 15.36 -0.45 13.92
CA ALA A 152 14.24 -1.35 13.73
C ALA A 152 13.68 -1.19 12.31
N HIS A 153 13.17 -2.29 11.78
CA HIS A 153 12.54 -2.36 10.47
C HIS A 153 11.10 -2.83 10.65
N ASP A 154 10.18 -2.03 10.16
CA ASP A 154 8.80 -2.44 9.93
C ASP A 154 8.64 -2.82 8.45
N ALA A 155 7.68 -3.67 8.09
CA ALA A 155 7.33 -3.98 6.71
C ALA A 155 6.24 -3.04 6.15
N ASP A 156 5.49 -2.37 7.03
CA ASP A 156 4.39 -1.47 6.69
C ASP A 156 4.87 -0.07 6.25
N ILE A 157 3.99 0.74 5.65
CA ILE A 157 4.36 2.06 5.11
C ILE A 157 3.63 3.22 5.78
N GLY A 158 4.13 4.43 5.54
CA GLY A 158 3.49 5.65 6.01
C GLY A 158 3.43 5.71 7.53
N ASP A 159 2.23 5.90 8.06
CA ASP A 159 1.98 6.02 9.50
C ASP A 159 2.05 4.68 10.25
N ASN A 160 2.06 3.54 9.54
CA ASN A 160 2.22 2.21 10.14
C ASN A 160 3.69 1.77 10.17
N ALA A 161 4.61 2.54 9.59
CA ALA A 161 6.04 2.27 9.70
C ALA A 161 6.63 2.82 11.01
N VAL A 162 7.80 2.32 11.44
CA VAL A 162 8.49 2.77 12.67
C VAL A 162 8.44 4.29 12.91
N ARG A 163 7.74 4.71 13.97
CA ARG A 163 7.49 6.12 14.33
C ARG A 163 8.31 6.62 15.49
N SER A 164 8.71 5.75 16.41
CA SER A 164 9.47 6.17 17.58
C SER A 164 10.28 5.04 18.19
N TYR A 165 11.21 5.43 19.06
CA TYR A 165 11.93 4.51 19.92
C TYR A 165 11.81 5.02 21.34
N SER A 166 11.73 4.09 22.29
CA SER A 166 11.76 4.37 23.72
C SER A 166 12.87 3.55 24.38
N LEU A 167 13.37 4.08 25.48
CA LEU A 167 14.40 3.45 26.30
C LEU A 167 13.83 3.26 27.70
N GLN A 168 14.02 2.08 28.25
CA GLN A 168 13.69 1.79 29.64
C GLN A 168 14.33 2.84 30.57
N GLN A 169 13.55 3.30 31.54
CA GLN A 169 14.03 4.26 32.53
C GLN A 169 15.28 3.72 33.22
N ASN A 170 16.32 4.56 33.28
CA ASN A 170 17.62 4.23 33.85
C ASN A 170 18.37 5.52 34.22
N ASP A 171 19.47 5.38 34.96
CA ASP A 171 20.20 6.53 35.55
C ASP A 171 21.34 7.08 34.68
N HIS A 172 21.78 6.34 33.66
CA HIS A 172 23.04 6.61 32.95
C HIS A 172 22.86 7.08 31.52
N PHE A 173 21.79 6.64 30.84
CA PHE A 173 21.59 6.84 29.41
C PHE A 173 20.23 7.44 29.09
N LYS A 174 20.24 8.32 28.09
CA LYS A 174 19.06 8.84 27.42
C LYS A 174 19.04 8.39 25.97
N LEU A 175 17.87 8.36 25.37
CA LEU A 175 17.72 8.07 23.96
C LEU A 175 17.61 9.35 23.15
N ASN A 176 18.37 9.46 22.08
CA ASN A 176 18.26 10.51 21.09
C ASN A 176 17.74 9.93 19.77
N VAL A 177 16.49 10.23 19.41
CA VAL A 177 15.87 9.73 18.18
C VAL A 177 16.06 10.75 17.07
N LYS A 178 16.69 10.32 15.98
CA LYS A 178 16.96 11.14 14.80
C LYS A 178 16.14 10.64 13.62
N THR A 179 15.89 11.56 12.69
CA THR A 179 15.20 11.26 11.42
C THR A 179 16.19 11.42 10.27
N LYS A 180 16.26 10.42 9.39
CA LYS A 180 17.02 10.39 8.15
C LYS A 180 16.10 10.70 6.96
N GLY A 181 16.65 10.74 5.75
CA GLY A 181 15.88 10.91 4.52
C GLY A 181 14.71 9.91 4.41
N ALA A 182 13.62 10.35 3.77
CA ALA A 182 12.37 9.62 3.63
C ALA A 182 11.69 9.25 4.97
N GLY A 183 11.91 10.02 6.04
CA GLY A 183 11.20 9.88 7.32
C GLY A 183 11.67 8.71 8.19
N ARG A 184 12.65 7.91 7.75
CA ARG A 184 13.22 6.80 8.52
C ARG A 184 13.84 7.28 9.83
N LYS A 185 13.57 6.59 10.92
CA LYS A 185 14.07 6.95 12.25
C LYS A 185 15.13 5.97 12.73
N TYR A 186 16.15 6.50 13.38
CA TYR A 186 17.19 5.75 14.06
C TYR A 186 17.45 6.39 15.42
N SER A 187 18.09 5.65 16.32
CA SER A 187 18.34 6.15 17.67
C SER A 187 19.79 5.98 18.10
N GLU A 188 20.21 6.87 18.99
CA GLU A 188 21.53 6.85 19.63
C GLU A 188 21.31 6.84 21.15
N LEU A 189 22.06 6.00 21.87
CA LEU A 189 22.23 6.15 23.31
C LEU A 189 23.14 7.34 23.59
N VAL A 190 22.76 8.18 24.55
CA VAL A 190 23.53 9.32 25.00
C VAL A 190 23.86 9.14 26.47
N LEU A 191 25.15 9.17 26.81
CA LEU A 191 25.59 9.08 28.20
C LEU A 191 25.24 10.37 28.96
N ASP A 192 24.35 10.29 29.95
CA ASP A 192 23.89 11.43 30.75
C ASP A 192 24.54 11.51 32.14
N LYS A 193 24.96 10.37 32.71
CA LYS A 193 25.68 10.30 33.99
C LYS A 193 26.99 9.54 33.81
N LYS A 194 28.03 9.91 34.56
CA LYS A 194 29.32 9.20 34.52
C LYS A 194 29.12 7.71 34.85
N LEU A 195 29.96 6.89 34.25
CA LEU A 195 30.05 5.46 34.54
C LEU A 195 31.14 5.23 35.56
N ASP A 196 30.97 4.19 36.37
CA ASP A 196 31.95 3.69 37.32
C ASP A 196 31.90 2.16 37.27
N ARG A 197 32.94 1.54 36.73
CA ARG A 197 32.99 0.08 36.53
C ARG A 197 33.09 -0.64 37.88
N GLU A 198 33.71 -0.03 38.88
CA GLU A 198 33.79 -0.61 40.22
C GLU A 198 32.41 -0.66 40.90
N GLU A 199 31.54 0.32 40.63
CA GLU A 199 30.15 0.34 41.11
C GLU A 199 29.24 -0.59 40.29
N THR A 200 29.20 -0.41 38.96
CA THR A 200 28.33 -1.17 38.05
C THR A 200 29.09 -1.60 36.79
N LYS A 201 29.36 -2.89 36.68
CA LYS A 201 30.13 -3.46 35.55
C LYS A 201 29.33 -3.61 34.27
N GLU A 202 28.03 -3.87 34.39
CA GLU A 202 27.13 -4.14 33.27
C GLU A 202 25.80 -3.41 33.49
N ILE A 203 25.32 -2.76 32.43
CA ILE A 203 24.02 -2.08 32.43
C ILE A 203 23.20 -2.72 31.31
N VAL A 204 22.10 -3.36 31.67
CA VAL A 204 21.16 -3.96 30.72
C VAL A 204 20.00 -2.99 30.52
N LEU A 205 19.76 -2.60 29.28
CA LEU A 205 18.71 -1.65 28.91
C LEU A 205 17.79 -2.28 27.87
N LEU A 206 16.48 -2.12 28.04
CA LEU A 206 15.50 -2.44 27.02
C LEU A 206 15.25 -1.21 26.13
N VAL A 207 15.41 -1.40 24.82
CA VAL A 207 14.99 -0.45 23.78
C VAL A 207 13.77 -1.02 23.09
N THR A 208 12.74 -0.19 22.89
CA THR A 208 11.51 -0.58 22.19
C THR A 208 11.32 0.34 20.99
N ALA A 209 11.06 -0.24 19.82
CA ALA A 209 10.61 0.49 18.64
C ALA A 209 9.08 0.41 18.56
N LEU A 210 8.45 1.51 18.10
CA LEU A 210 7.01 1.66 18.02
C LEU A 210 6.65 2.29 16.67
N ASP A 211 5.58 1.79 16.07
CA ASP A 211 4.84 2.31 14.93
C ASP A 211 3.65 3.19 15.38
#